data_AF-A0A356KJ98-F1
#
_entry.id   AF-A0A356KJ98-F1
#
_cell.length_a   1.000
_cell.length_b   1.000
_cell.length_c   1.000
_cell.angle_alpha   90.00
_cell.angle_beta   90.00
_cell.angle_gamma   90.00
#
_symmetry.space_group_name_H-M   'P 1'
#
loop_
_entity.id
_entity.type
_entity.pdbx_description
1 polymer ?
#
loop_
_entity_poly.entity_id
_entity_poly.type
_entity_poly.pdbx_seq_one_letter_code
_entity_poly.pdbx_strand_id
1 'polypeptide(L)'
;DVYALGMTVLEAVRGALPFDPSDPEGALRWHRERGPLPDDLPPPLRELLERLLAREPSGRPSPLELPLAIGTCQTDLWRAEAAASGPAAAPAEP
;
A
#
# COMPACT_ATOMS: atom_id res chain seq x y z
N ASP A 1 4.86 1.89 15.19
CA ASP A 1 5.79 1.49 14.10
C ASP A 1 5.09 0.93 12.88
N VAL A 2 4.39 -0.20 12.93
CA VAL A 2 3.69 -0.79 11.76
C VAL A 2 2.73 0.19 11.07
N TYR A 3 1.98 0.95 11.86
CA TYR A 3 1.10 2.01 11.34
C TYR A 3 1.88 3.13 10.64
N ALA A 4 2.98 3.60 11.25
CA ALA A 4 3.82 4.64 10.69
C ALA A 4 4.46 4.17 9.38
N LEU A 5 4.90 2.91 9.30
CA LEU A 5 5.35 2.29 8.06
C LEU A 5 4.25 2.31 6.98
N GLY A 6 3.01 1.97 7.33
CA GLY A 6 1.88 2.09 6.42
C GLY A 6 1.67 3.51 5.89
N MET A 7 1.83 4.52 6.75
CA MET A 7 1.76 5.94 6.34
C MET A 7 2.92 6.31 5.41
N THR A 8 4.14 5.85 5.70
CA THR A 8 5.32 6.04 4.84
C THR A 8 5.14 5.40 3.47
N VAL A 9 4.58 4.19 3.39
CA VAL A 9 4.28 3.54 2.11
C VAL A 9 3.22 4.34 1.34
N LEU A 10 2.16 4.80 2.00
CA LEU A 10 1.12 5.61 1.38
C LEU A 10 1.68 6.94 0.85
N GLU A 11 2.54 7.61 1.63
CA GLU A 11 3.24 8.82 1.22
C GLU A 11 4.17 8.56 0.03
N ALA A 12 4.95 7.48 0.05
CA ALA A 12 5.87 7.14 -1.04
C ALA A 12 5.13 6.90 -2.37
N VAL A 13 3.94 6.31 -2.32
CA VAL A 13 3.13 6.02 -3.51
C VAL A 13 2.39 7.26 -4.01
N ARG A 14 1.93 8.13 -3.11
CA ARG A 14 1.21 9.36 -3.47
C ARG A 14 2.13 10.56 -3.74
N GLY A 15 3.38 10.48 -3.32
CA GLY A 15 4.32 11.62 -3.24
C GLY A 15 4.02 12.63 -2.13
N ALA A 16 2.97 12.41 -1.33
CA ALA A 16 2.57 13.28 -0.22
C ALA A 16 1.67 12.55 0.79
N LEU A 17 1.64 13.05 2.01
CA LEU A 17 0.71 12.61 3.05
C LEU A 17 -0.75 12.88 2.66
N PRO A 18 -1.71 12.14 3.21
CA PRO A 18 -3.15 12.36 2.99
C PRO A 18 -3.71 13.59 3.74
N PHE A 19 -2.86 14.31 4.45
CA PHE A 19 -3.17 15.56 5.15
C PHE A 19 -1.99 16.52 4.99
N ASP A 20 -2.24 17.81 5.27
CA ASP A 20 -1.19 18.83 5.29
C ASP A 20 -0.32 18.66 6.55
N PRO A 21 1.00 18.42 6.44
CA PRO A 21 1.87 18.28 7.60
C PRO A 21 2.05 19.58 8.41
N SER A 22 1.70 20.73 7.85
CA SER A 22 1.67 22.02 8.55
C SER A 22 0.35 22.28 9.31
N ASP A 23 -0.65 21.40 9.17
CA ASP A 23 -1.93 21.43 9.88
C ASP A 23 -2.07 20.24 10.86
N PRO A 24 -1.69 20.41 12.14
CA PRO A 24 -1.82 19.37 13.15
C PRO A 24 -3.26 18.92 13.40
N GLU A 25 -4.25 19.80 13.24
CA GLU A 25 -5.66 19.46 13.43
C GLU A 25 -6.17 18.57 12.30
N GLY A 26 -5.77 18.88 11.06
CA GLY A 26 -6.00 18.03 9.90
C GLY A 26 -5.37 16.65 10.03
N ALA A 27 -4.12 16.57 10.51
CA ALA A 27 -3.46 15.31 10.80
C ALA A 27 -4.21 14.49 11.86
N LEU A 28 -4.61 15.13 12.97
CA LEU A 28 -5.37 14.47 14.03
C LEU A 28 -6.72 13.95 13.53
N ARG A 29 -7.44 14.76 12.73
CA ARG A 29 -8.71 14.36 12.12
C ARG A 29 -8.53 13.15 11.23
N TRP A 30 -7.52 13.16 10.35
CA TRP A 30 -7.21 12.02 9.47
C TRP A 30 -6.93 10.74 10.26
N HIS A 31 -6.11 10.80 11.30
CA HIS A 31 -5.80 9.62 12.12
C HIS A 31 -7.01 9.09 12.91
N ARG A 32 -7.97 9.95 13.25
CA ARG A 32 -9.20 9.55 13.97
C ARG A 32 -10.25 8.96 13.04
N GLU A 33 -10.47 9.58 11.89
CA GLU A 33 -11.54 9.23 10.95
C GLU A 33 -11.09 8.17 9.93
N ARG A 34 -9.79 8.13 9.63
CA ARG A 34 -9.15 7.27 8.61
C ARG A 34 -9.93 7.28 7.30
N GLY A 35 -9.69 8.28 6.46
CA GLY A 35 -10.33 8.33 5.16
C GLY A 35 -9.96 7.12 4.27
N PRO A 36 -10.76 6.88 3.22
CA PRO A 36 -10.58 5.73 2.35
C PRO A 36 -9.22 5.79 1.64
N LEU A 37 -8.67 4.59 1.36
CA LEU A 37 -7.50 4.49 0.51
C LEU A 37 -7.89 4.83 -0.95
N PRO A 38 -7.00 5.49 -1.72
CA PRO A 38 -7.27 5.86 -3.11
C PRO A 38 -7.69 4.66 -3.96
N ASP A 39 -8.69 4.83 -4.84
CA ASP A 39 -9.26 3.74 -5.65
C ASP A 39 -8.30 3.22 -6.75
N ASP A 40 -7.30 4.02 -7.13
CA ASP A 40 -6.29 3.72 -8.14
C ASP A 40 -5.13 2.85 -7.65
N LEU A 41 -5.06 2.55 -6.35
CA LEU A 41 -4.06 1.62 -5.83
C LEU A 41 -4.27 0.20 -6.40
N PRO A 42 -3.19 -0.47 -6.87
CA PRO A 42 -3.24 -1.88 -7.22
C PRO A 42 -3.79 -2.72 -6.05
N PRO A 43 -4.66 -3.72 -6.30
CA PRO A 43 -5.33 -4.47 -5.23
C PRO A 43 -4.38 -5.06 -4.17
N PRO A 44 -3.23 -5.70 -4.53
CA PRO A 44 -2.33 -6.24 -3.51
C PRO A 44 -1.74 -5.18 -2.57
N LEU A 45 -1.47 -3.99 -3.11
CA LEU A 45 -0.97 -2.86 -2.33
C LEU A 45 -2.05 -2.25 -1.44
N ARG A 46 -3.30 -2.14 -1.93
CA ARG A 46 -4.44 -1.72 -1.12
C ARG A 46 -4.61 -2.65 0.08
N GLU A 47 -4.64 -3.96 -0.14
CA GLU A 47 -4.82 -4.96 0.92
C GLU A 47 -3.70 -4.91 1.96
N LEU A 48 -2.44 -4.70 1.53
CA LEU A 48 -1.33 -4.48 2.45
C LEU A 48 -1.54 -3.21 3.29
N LEU A 49 -1.84 -2.07 2.65
CA LEU A 49 -2.06 -0.79 3.32
C LEU A 49 -3.25 -0.83 4.28
N GLU A 50 -4.33 -1.54 3.95
CA GLU A 50 -5.49 -1.72 4.82
C GLU A 50 -5.09 -2.39 6.15
N ARG A 51 -4.26 -3.43 6.08
CA ARG A 51 -3.74 -4.13 7.26
C ARG A 51 -2.74 -3.29 8.04
N LEU A 52 -1.77 -2.64 7.38
CA LEU A 52 -0.77 -1.81 8.05
C LEU A 52 -1.41 -0.63 8.79
N LEU A 53 -2.41 0.00 8.17
CA LEU A 53 -3.10 1.17 8.71
C LEU A 53 -4.34 0.80 9.53
N ALA A 54 -4.55 -0.48 9.88
CA ALA A 54 -5.70 -0.92 10.66
C ALA A 54 -5.84 -0.10 11.96
N ARG A 55 -7.09 0.28 12.29
CA ARG A 55 -7.38 1.11 13.47
C ARG A 55 -6.97 0.38 14.76
N GLU A 56 -7.39 -0.87 14.87
CA GLU A 56 -7.01 -1.73 15.98
C GLU A 56 -5.60 -2.31 15.75
N PRO A 57 -4.67 -2.18 16.69
CA PRO A 57 -3.32 -2.75 16.57
C PRO A 57 -3.28 -4.25 16.28
N SER A 58 -4.24 -5.03 16.79
CA SER A 58 -4.32 -6.48 16.54
C SER A 58 -4.69 -6.84 15.10
N GLY A 59 -5.24 -5.89 14.33
CA GLY A 59 -5.48 -6.06 12.89
C GLY A 59 -4.25 -5.86 12.01
N ARG A 60 -3.11 -5.47 12.62
CA ARG A 60 -1.86 -5.21 11.91
C ARG A 60 -0.96 -6.45 11.96
N PRO A 61 -0.15 -6.71 10.92
CA PRO A 61 0.90 -7.72 11.01
C PRO A 61 1.86 -7.38 12.15
N SER A 62 2.28 -8.39 12.90
CA SER A 62 3.36 -8.22 13.86
C SER A 62 4.67 -7.86 13.14
N PRO A 63 5.64 -7.27 13.86
CA PRO A 63 6.95 -6.98 13.27
C PRO A 63 7.65 -8.21 12.65
N LEU A 64 7.39 -9.41 13.16
CA LEU A 64 7.94 -10.65 12.61
C LEU A 64 7.24 -11.09 11.31
N GLU A 65 5.96 -10.74 11.15
CA GLU A 65 5.17 -11.08 9.96
C GLU A 65 5.35 -10.06 8.82
N LEU A 66 5.86 -8.86 9.13
CA LEU A 66 6.05 -7.77 8.17
C LEU A 66 6.84 -8.17 6.91
N PRO A 67 8.02 -8.81 7.00
CA PRO A 67 8.78 -9.19 5.81
C PRO A 67 7.99 -10.11 4.88
N LEU A 68 7.27 -11.08 5.45
CA LEU A 68 6.43 -12.00 4.68
C LEU A 68 5.25 -11.26 4.03
N ALA A 69 4.55 -10.41 4.80
CA ALA A 69 3.42 -9.64 4.29
C ALA A 69 3.82 -8.72 3.13
N ILE A 70 4.99 -8.07 3.22
CA ILE A 70 5.55 -7.21 2.16
C ILE A 70 5.97 -8.07 0.96
N GLY A 71 6.68 -9.19 1.18
CA GLY A 71 7.12 -10.08 0.11
C GLY A 71 5.96 -10.69 -0.69
N THR A 72 4.87 -11.08 -0.03
CA THR A 72 3.64 -11.53 -0.69
C THR A 72 3.05 -10.43 -1.56
N CYS A 73 2.89 -9.22 -1.01
CA CYS A 73 2.39 -8.06 -1.76
C CYS A 73 3.27 -7.77 -2.99
N GLN A 74 4.59 -7.74 -2.84
CA GLN A 74 5.53 -7.54 -3.96
C GLN A 74 5.37 -8.60 -5.04
N THR A 75 5.29 -9.88 -4.65
CA THR A 75 5.11 -11.00 -5.57
C THR A 75 3.79 -10.88 -6.35
N ASP A 76 2.70 -10.55 -5.67
CA ASP A 76 1.39 -10.44 -6.29
C ASP A 76 1.27 -9.20 -7.19
N LEU A 77 1.92 -8.09 -6.82
CA LEU A 77 2.06 -6.92 -7.69
C LEU A 77 2.77 -7.26 -9.00
N TRP A 78 3.93 -7.92 -8.92
CA TRP A 78 4.67 -8.33 -10.13
C TRP A 78 3.90 -9.32 -10.99
N ARG A 79 3.16 -10.24 -10.38
CA ARG A 79 2.29 -11.17 -11.13
C ARG A 79 1.17 -10.43 -11.86
N ALA A 80 0.54 -9.46 -11.20
CA ALA A 80 -0.51 -8.65 -11.81
C ALA A 80 0.03 -7.84 -12.99
N GLU A 81 1.22 -7.25 -12.85
CA GLU A 81 1.90 -6.51 -13.93
C GLU A 81 2.28 -7.40 -15.11
N ALA A 82 2.84 -8.59 -14.85
CA ALA A 82 3.19 -9.55 -15.88
C ALA A 82 1.94 -10.06 -16.64
N ALA A 83 0.84 -10.29 -15.93
CA ALA A 83 -0.44 -10.67 -16.54
C ALA A 83 -1.02 -9.55 -17.42
N ALA A 84 -0.89 -8.29 -16.99
CA ALA A 84 -1.36 -7.13 -17.75
C ALA A 84 -0.50 -6.84 -19.00
N SER A 85 0.78 -7.21 -18.98
CA SER A 85 1.71 -6.99 -20.09
C SER A 85 1.54 -7.96 -21.26
N GLY A 86 0.77 -9.05 -21.08
CA GLY A 86 0.57 -10.11 -22.09
C GLY A 86 1.87 -10.85 -22.44
N PRO A 87 1.81 -11.99 -23.16
CA PRO A 87 3.00 -12.52 -23.79
C PRO A 87 3.47 -11.49 -24.82
N ALA A 88 4.66 -10.91 -24.61
CA ALA A 88 5.33 -10.12 -25.63
C ALA A 88 5.26 -10.92 -26.94
N ALA A 89 4.56 -10.38 -27.94
CA ALA A 89 4.41 -11.02 -29.23
C ALA A 89 5.80 -11.45 -29.71
N ALA A 90 6.01 -12.76 -29.82
CA ALA A 90 7.26 -13.31 -30.33
C ALA A 90 7.57 -12.62 -31.66
N PRO A 91 8.82 -12.19 -31.90
CA PRO A 91 9.18 -11.63 -33.20
C PRO A 91 8.84 -12.67 -34.25
N ALA A 92 8.02 -12.28 -35.24
CA ALA A 92 7.74 -13.13 -36.39
C ALA A 92 9.07 -13.42 -37.09
N GLU A 93 9.52 -14.67 -37.02
CA GLU A 93 10.69 -15.15 -37.77
C GLU A 93 10.40 -15.06 -39.29
N PRO A 94 11.37 -14.63 -40.11
CA PRO A 94 11.21 -14.41 -41.55
C PRO A 94 11.15 -15.70 -42.39
#